data_AF-A0A523AI70-F1
#
_entry.id   AF-A0A523AI70-F1
#
_cell.length_a   1.000
_cell.length_b   1.000
_cell.length_c   1.000
_cell.angle_alpha   90.00
_cell.angle_beta   90.00
_cell.angle_gamma   90.00
#
_symmetry.space_group_name_H-M   'P 1'
#
loop_
_entity.id
_entity.type
_entity.pdbx_description
1 polymer ?
#
loop_
_entity_poly.entity_id
_entity_poly.type
_entity_poly.pdbx_seq_one_letter_code
_entity_poly.pdbx_strand_id
1 'polypeptide(L)'
;MREVLKIAGPDLILRVYPGETVTVSEGESAKFTIVAEPERFTPKKVELILEKGGKIILSELMEKKDNKFEKLLEITPVETVEKFVLKVIADDTLKRERTITVKVKPKIRIIETSTVAKEHLGFRLLEIRKISTREVLETIRRETLLFNLKGKISGKIYCRVDEGRLTLDVDDTPVSVGVQAALELTEYGLERKIPEEFKISLEDQRVTEALLTPLSKLNGKVTFVLEGEE
;
A
#
# COMPACT_ATOMS: atom_id res chain seq x y z
N MET A 1 -33.40 50.99 22.40
CA MET A 1 -32.14 50.21 22.42
C MET A 1 -31.49 50.37 21.06
N ARG A 2 -30.30 50.98 20.96
CA ARG A 2 -29.53 51.02 19.71
C ARG A 2 -28.73 49.73 19.64
N GLU A 3 -28.98 48.90 18.64
CA GLU A 3 -28.10 47.77 18.31
C GLU A 3 -26.77 48.34 17.83
N VAL A 4 -25.74 48.15 18.64
CA VAL A 4 -24.36 48.44 18.24
C VAL A 4 -23.95 47.31 17.31
N LEU A 5 -23.99 47.56 16.00
CA LEU A 5 -23.34 46.74 14.99
C LEU A 5 -21.84 46.65 15.36
N LYS A 6 -21.42 45.51 15.93
CA LYS A 6 -20.00 45.17 16.06
C LYS A 6 -19.45 45.03 14.64
N ILE A 7 -18.76 46.07 14.18
CA ILE A 7 -17.93 45.98 12.98
C ILE A 7 -16.84 44.94 13.30
N ALA A 8 -16.93 43.75 12.69
CA ALA A 8 -15.87 42.76 12.76
C ALA A 8 -14.59 43.40 12.19
N GLY A 9 -13.51 43.38 12.98
CA GLY A 9 -12.22 43.95 12.64
C GLY A 9 -11.57 43.26 11.42
N PRO A 10 -10.38 43.70 11.00
CA PRO A 10 -9.67 43.12 9.87
C PRO A 10 -9.43 41.61 10.08
N ASP A 11 -9.61 40.81 9.04
CA ASP A 11 -9.49 39.35 9.09
C ASP A 11 -8.61 38.81 7.96
N LEU A 12 -7.91 37.71 8.21
CA LEU A 12 -7.06 37.04 7.23
C LEU A 12 -7.61 35.63 7.01
N ILE A 13 -8.08 35.33 5.81
CA ILE A 13 -8.54 33.99 5.45
C ILE A 13 -7.33 33.17 5.03
N LEU A 14 -7.11 32.04 5.72
CA LEU A 14 -6.03 31.10 5.40
C LEU A 14 -6.61 29.82 4.79
N ARG A 15 -6.17 29.48 3.59
CA ARG A 15 -6.54 28.27 2.84
C ARG A 15 -5.30 27.44 2.53
N VAL A 16 -5.46 26.13 2.58
CA VAL A 16 -4.41 25.15 2.30
C VAL A 16 -4.95 24.17 1.25
N TYR A 17 -4.30 24.09 0.11
CA TYR A 17 -4.65 23.17 -0.98
C TYR A 17 -3.58 22.07 -1.11
N PRO A 18 -3.97 20.80 -1.40
CA PRO A 18 -5.34 20.31 -1.66
C PRO A 18 -6.19 20.13 -0.39
N GLY A 19 -5.59 20.31 0.78
CA GLY A 19 -6.24 20.24 2.09
C GLY A 19 -5.18 20.23 3.20
N GLU A 20 -5.62 20.08 4.44
CA GLU A 20 -4.71 20.05 5.60
C GLU A 20 -4.02 18.70 5.79
N THR A 21 -4.41 17.65 5.04
CA THR A 21 -3.75 16.34 5.10
C THR A 21 -3.46 15.84 3.69
N VAL A 22 -2.21 15.47 3.45
CA VAL A 22 -1.76 14.85 2.20
C VAL A 22 -1.10 13.52 2.52
N THR A 23 -1.29 12.55 1.62
CA THR A 23 -0.61 11.25 1.69
C THR A 23 0.32 11.13 0.50
N VAL A 24 1.59 10.81 0.75
CA VAL A 24 2.65 10.64 -0.27
C VAL A 24 3.29 9.28 -0.13
N SER A 25 3.95 8.79 -1.17
CA SER A 25 4.75 7.57 -1.08
C SER A 25 6.05 7.86 -0.33
N GLU A 26 6.65 6.84 0.27
CA GLU A 26 7.97 6.96 0.89
C GLU A 26 9.01 7.48 -0.11
N GLY A 27 9.77 8.50 0.32
CA GLY A 27 10.74 9.20 -0.51
C GLY A 27 10.17 10.31 -1.41
N GLU A 28 8.84 10.50 -1.47
CA GLU A 28 8.22 11.61 -2.20
C GLU A 28 7.97 12.83 -1.31
N SER A 29 8.02 14.02 -1.92
CA SER A 29 7.67 15.27 -1.25
C SER A 29 6.17 15.58 -1.34
N ALA A 30 5.58 15.99 -0.21
CA ALA A 30 4.24 16.56 -0.17
C ALA A 30 4.26 18.03 -0.62
N LYS A 31 3.30 18.40 -1.47
CA LYS A 31 3.15 19.78 -1.98
C LYS A 31 1.88 20.42 -1.44
N PHE A 32 2.03 21.58 -0.82
CA PHE A 32 0.92 22.40 -0.33
C PHE A 32 0.94 23.77 -0.99
N THR A 33 -0.20 24.25 -1.44
CA THR A 33 -0.36 25.66 -1.83
C THR A 33 -1.07 26.39 -0.70
N ILE A 34 -0.38 27.36 -0.13
CA ILE A 34 -0.85 28.17 0.98
C ILE A 34 -1.33 29.49 0.43
N VAL A 35 -2.59 29.83 0.71
CA VAL A 35 -3.22 31.06 0.24
C VAL A 35 -3.71 31.84 1.44
N ALA A 36 -3.26 33.09 1.56
CA ALA A 36 -3.71 34.03 2.57
C ALA A 36 -4.42 35.20 1.90
N GLU A 37 -5.69 35.42 2.24
CA GLU A 37 -6.55 36.44 1.66
C GLU A 37 -6.94 37.46 2.73
N PRO A 38 -6.38 38.69 2.70
CA PRO A 38 -6.77 39.76 3.61
C PRO A 38 -8.20 40.24 3.31
N GLU A 39 -9.06 40.30 4.33
CA GLU A 39 -10.38 40.89 4.25
C GLU A 39 -10.39 42.30 4.86
N ARG A 40 -10.82 43.29 4.06
CA ARG A 40 -11.05 44.68 4.52
C ARG A 40 -9.77 45.40 4.99
N PHE A 41 -8.60 44.92 4.58
CA PHE A 41 -7.32 45.64 4.70
C PHE A 41 -6.36 45.21 3.59
N THR A 42 -5.24 45.93 3.45
CA THR A 42 -4.21 45.62 2.44
C THR A 42 -2.85 45.60 3.13
N PRO A 43 -2.34 44.42 3.51
CA PRO A 43 -1.04 44.33 4.17
C PRO A 43 0.09 44.65 3.20
N LYS A 44 1.18 45.20 3.73
CA LYS A 44 2.41 45.43 2.98
C LYS A 44 3.22 44.15 2.84
N LYS A 45 3.26 43.34 3.89
CA LYS A 45 3.96 42.04 3.93
C LYS A 45 3.10 40.97 4.59
N VAL A 46 3.24 39.76 4.09
CA VAL A 46 2.69 38.55 4.70
C VAL A 46 3.81 37.52 4.78
N GLU A 47 4.09 37.04 5.97
CA GLU A 47 5.10 36.02 6.25
C GLU A 47 4.42 34.68 6.57
N LEU A 48 4.99 33.61 6.04
CA LEU A 48 4.63 32.24 6.29
C LEU A 48 5.71 31.59 7.16
N ILE A 49 5.29 31.03 8.28
CA ILE A 49 6.15 30.28 9.21
C ILE A 49 5.64 28.84 9.28
N LEU A 50 6.54 27.88 9.14
CA LEU A 50 6.26 26.46 9.35
C LEU A 50 7.02 25.97 10.56
N GLU A 51 6.34 25.29 11.47
CA GLU A 51 6.91 24.75 12.70
C GLU A 51 6.68 23.24 12.82
N LYS A 52 7.70 22.51 13.29
CA LYS A 52 7.61 21.10 13.70
C LYS A 52 8.13 20.97 15.13
N GLY A 53 7.32 20.42 16.03
CA GLY A 53 7.71 20.22 17.44
C GLY A 53 8.12 21.51 18.17
N GLY A 54 7.51 22.65 17.82
CA GLY A 54 7.83 23.96 18.39
C GLY A 54 9.10 24.63 17.85
N LYS A 55 9.78 24.01 16.87
CA LYS A 55 10.92 24.62 16.16
C LYS A 55 10.46 25.16 14.82
N ILE A 56 10.87 26.38 14.48
CA ILE A 56 10.67 26.96 13.15
C ILE A 56 11.58 26.22 12.18
N ILE A 57 10.99 25.64 11.14
CA ILE A 57 11.71 24.93 10.07
C ILE A 57 11.72 25.73 8.76
N LEU A 58 10.80 26.69 8.60
CA LEU A 58 10.73 27.60 7.47
C LEU A 58 10.13 28.95 7.91
N SER A 59 10.68 30.05 7.42
CA SER A 59 10.12 31.41 7.58
C SER A 59 10.37 32.19 6.31
N GLU A 60 9.32 32.51 5.55
CA GLU A 60 9.46 33.14 4.24
C GLU A 60 8.32 34.13 3.95
N LEU A 61 8.63 35.18 3.19
CA LEU A 61 7.62 36.09 2.68
C LEU A 61 6.79 35.44 1.56
N MET A 62 5.48 35.62 1.63
CA MET A 62 4.53 35.14 0.62
C MET A 62 4.48 36.11 -0.57
N GLU A 63 4.25 35.57 -1.77
CA GLU A 63 4.16 36.35 -2.99
C GLU A 63 2.75 36.92 -3.15
N LYS A 64 2.63 38.23 -3.44
CA LYS A 64 1.33 38.88 -3.65
C LYS A 64 0.84 38.65 -5.09
N LYS A 65 -0.35 38.06 -5.24
CA LYS A 65 -1.04 37.83 -6.52
C LYS A 65 -2.52 38.20 -6.39
N ASP A 66 -3.03 39.11 -7.23
CA ASP A 66 -4.44 39.49 -7.31
C ASP A 66 -5.12 39.71 -5.94
N ASN A 67 -4.50 40.54 -5.08
CA ASN A 67 -4.92 40.84 -3.70
C ASN A 67 -4.89 39.67 -2.70
N LYS A 68 -4.28 38.55 -3.07
CA LYS A 68 -3.99 37.42 -2.21
C LYS A 68 -2.49 37.23 -2.07
N PHE A 69 -2.09 36.41 -1.11
CA PHE A 69 -0.71 36.02 -0.91
C PHE A 69 -0.62 34.51 -1.05
N GLU A 70 0.29 34.04 -1.90
CA GLU A 70 0.43 32.62 -2.20
C GLU A 70 1.85 32.14 -1.98
N LYS A 71 1.97 30.88 -1.55
CA LYS A 71 3.25 30.19 -1.46
C LYS A 71 3.07 28.70 -1.71
N LEU A 72 3.93 28.15 -2.56
CA LEU A 72 4.08 26.71 -2.69
C LEU A 72 5.09 26.21 -1.65
N LEU A 73 4.66 25.28 -0.82
CA LEU A 73 5.49 24.55 0.13
C LEU A 73 5.72 23.13 -0.37
N GLU A 74 6.96 22.68 -0.30
CA GLU A 74 7.35 21.30 -0.55
C GLU A 74 7.99 20.72 0.72
N ILE A 75 7.44 19.61 1.21
CA ILE A 75 7.85 18.97 2.47
C ILE A 75 8.20 17.52 2.17
N THR A 76 9.45 17.14 2.39
CA THR A 76 9.88 15.73 2.36
C THR A 76 9.79 15.15 3.77
N PRO A 77 8.78 14.32 4.08
CA PRO A 77 8.62 13.71 5.39
C PRO A 77 9.73 12.69 5.66
N VAL A 78 10.18 12.62 6.90
CA VAL A 78 11.17 11.66 7.42
C VAL A 78 10.48 10.58 8.27
N GLU A 79 9.37 10.93 8.93
CA GLU A 79 8.56 10.00 9.72
C GLU A 79 7.29 9.57 8.96
N THR A 80 6.70 8.43 9.36
CA THR A 80 5.47 7.89 8.75
C THR A 80 4.28 8.84 8.83
N VAL A 81 4.22 9.67 9.88
CA VAL A 81 3.23 10.73 10.03
C VAL A 81 3.90 11.96 10.63
N GLU A 82 3.93 13.06 9.88
CA GLU A 82 4.44 14.33 10.35
C GLU A 82 3.34 15.38 10.45
N LYS A 83 3.36 16.14 11.54
CA LYS A 83 2.44 17.26 11.77
C LYS A 83 3.24 18.55 11.85
N PHE A 84 2.78 19.55 11.13
CA PHE A 84 3.38 20.88 11.08
C PHE A 84 2.35 21.94 11.45
N VAL A 85 2.78 22.94 12.20
CA VAL A 85 1.98 24.12 12.47
C VAL A 85 2.38 25.20 11.48
N LEU A 86 1.43 25.57 10.64
CA LEU A 86 1.56 26.60 9.64
C LEU A 86 0.99 27.90 10.18
N LYS A 87 1.79 28.97 10.20
CA LYS A 87 1.40 30.28 10.70
C LYS A 87 1.57 31.31 9.59
N VAL A 88 0.59 32.17 9.42
CA VAL A 88 0.66 33.31 8.51
C VAL A 88 0.53 34.59 9.32
N ILE A 89 1.48 35.51 9.14
CA ILE A 89 1.56 36.79 9.86
C ILE A 89 1.52 37.93 8.85
N ALA A 90 0.50 38.78 8.93
CA ALA A 90 0.38 39.99 8.11
C ALA A 90 0.81 41.23 8.92
N ASP A 91 1.75 42.01 8.38
CA ASP A 91 2.30 43.24 8.97
C ASP A 91 2.59 43.13 10.48
N ASP A 92 3.10 41.98 10.94
CA ASP A 92 3.45 41.67 12.33
C ASP A 92 2.31 41.80 13.36
N THR A 93 1.05 41.91 12.92
CA THR A 93 -0.10 42.22 13.78
C THR A 93 -1.22 41.19 13.70
N LEU A 94 -1.54 40.70 12.51
CA LEU A 94 -2.60 39.71 12.30
C LEU A 94 -1.99 38.34 12.03
N LYS A 95 -2.36 37.37 12.87
CA LYS A 95 -1.82 36.01 12.83
C LYS A 95 -2.92 34.98 12.68
N ARG A 96 -2.71 34.03 11.77
CA ARG A 96 -3.56 32.84 11.61
C ARG A 96 -2.71 31.59 11.60
N GLU A 97 -3.25 30.52 12.18
CA GLU A 97 -2.56 29.23 12.28
C GLU A 97 -3.44 28.10 11.75
N ARG A 98 -2.82 27.11 11.12
CA ARG A 98 -3.41 25.84 10.70
C ARG A 98 -2.43 24.72 10.96
N THR A 99 -2.94 23.51 11.18
CA THR A 99 -2.09 22.32 11.28
C THR A 99 -2.18 21.57 9.97
N ILE A 100 -1.04 21.28 9.35
CA ILE A 100 -0.98 20.40 8.19
C ILE A 100 -0.34 19.06 8.58
N THR A 101 -0.80 17.97 7.98
CA THR A 101 -0.33 16.61 8.24
C THR A 101 0.13 15.96 6.95
N VAL A 102 1.34 15.41 6.95
CA VAL A 102 1.87 14.58 5.87
C VAL A 102 1.89 13.14 6.35
N LYS A 103 1.24 12.24 5.61
CA LYS A 103 1.27 10.80 5.86
C LYS A 103 2.09 10.12 4.78
N VAL A 104 3.01 9.25 5.17
CA VAL A 104 3.83 8.46 4.25
C VAL A 104 3.22 7.08 4.11
N LYS A 105 2.96 6.66 2.86
CA LYS A 105 2.67 5.27 2.54
C LYS A 105 4.00 4.53 2.42
N PRO A 106 4.22 3.45 3.19
CA PRO A 106 5.44 2.66 3.08
C PRO A 106 5.57 2.11 1.66
N LYS A 107 6.80 1.99 1.18
CA LYS A 107 7.06 1.42 -0.12
C LYS A 107 6.78 -0.08 -0.10
N ILE A 108 5.74 -0.48 -0.83
CA ILE A 108 5.38 -1.89 -0.97
C ILE A 108 6.35 -2.54 -1.97
N ARG A 109 7.06 -3.59 -1.55
CA ARG A 109 7.94 -4.37 -2.43
C ARG A 109 7.31 -5.72 -2.73
N ILE A 110 7.19 -6.04 -4.02
CA ILE A 110 6.88 -7.41 -4.48
C ILE A 110 8.20 -8.17 -4.63
N ILE A 111 8.29 -9.33 -3.99
CA ILE A 111 9.45 -10.22 -3.99
C ILE A 111 9.02 -11.55 -4.58
N GLU A 112 9.69 -11.98 -5.64
CA GLU A 112 9.58 -13.35 -6.15
C GLU A 112 10.77 -14.16 -5.65
N THR A 113 10.51 -15.26 -4.94
CA THR A 113 11.56 -16.09 -4.34
C THR A 113 11.19 -17.57 -4.45
N SER A 114 12.20 -18.44 -4.57
CA SER A 114 12.01 -19.90 -4.45
C SER A 114 12.09 -20.39 -3.00
N THR A 115 12.36 -19.51 -2.05
CA THR A 115 12.64 -19.85 -0.65
C THR A 115 11.91 -18.89 0.29
N VAL A 116 11.06 -19.44 1.16
CA VAL A 116 10.48 -18.71 2.31
C VAL A 116 11.20 -19.14 3.58
N ALA A 117 11.58 -18.17 4.39
CA ALA A 117 12.36 -18.30 5.62
C ALA A 117 11.88 -17.27 6.67
N LYS A 118 12.47 -17.27 7.87
CA LYS A 118 12.07 -16.40 8.99
C LYS A 118 12.07 -14.90 8.65
N GLU A 119 12.96 -14.46 7.77
CA GLU A 119 13.03 -13.08 7.27
C GLU A 119 11.76 -12.62 6.51
N HIS A 120 10.93 -13.56 6.07
CA HIS A 120 9.68 -13.28 5.36
C HIS A 120 8.44 -13.30 6.27
N LEU A 121 8.61 -13.46 7.59
CA LEU A 121 7.50 -13.42 8.54
C LEU A 121 6.80 -12.05 8.47
N GLY A 122 5.47 -12.07 8.43
CA GLY A 122 4.64 -10.87 8.32
C GLY A 122 4.37 -10.42 6.88
N PHE A 123 5.11 -10.91 5.88
CA PHE A 123 4.85 -10.58 4.48
C PHE A 123 3.53 -11.18 4.03
N ARG A 124 2.85 -10.52 3.08
CA ARG A 124 1.64 -11.04 2.46
C ARG A 124 2.03 -11.97 1.30
N LEU A 125 1.67 -13.24 1.40
CA LEU A 125 1.83 -14.21 0.33
C LEU A 125 0.71 -14.01 -0.68
N LEU A 126 1.08 -13.50 -1.86
CA LEU A 126 0.15 -13.20 -2.95
C LEU A 126 -0.10 -14.44 -3.80
N GLU A 127 0.96 -15.14 -4.20
CA GLU A 127 0.84 -16.28 -5.11
C GLU A 127 1.87 -17.38 -4.83
N ILE A 128 1.52 -18.61 -5.17
CA ILE A 128 2.43 -19.75 -5.32
C ILE A 128 2.36 -20.19 -6.78
N ARG A 129 3.43 -19.96 -7.53
CA ARG A 129 3.54 -20.26 -8.97
C ARG A 129 4.44 -21.46 -9.21
N LYS A 130 4.47 -21.92 -10.46
CA LYS A 130 5.36 -22.97 -10.95
C LYS A 130 5.14 -24.34 -10.30
N ILE A 131 3.90 -24.65 -9.93
CA ILE A 131 3.54 -25.96 -9.36
C ILE A 131 3.48 -26.97 -10.52
N SER A 132 4.59 -27.68 -10.74
CA SER A 132 4.84 -28.51 -11.93
C SER A 132 4.97 -30.00 -11.63
N THR A 133 4.84 -30.42 -10.36
CA THR A 133 4.97 -31.83 -9.99
C THR A 133 3.82 -32.31 -9.12
N ARG A 134 3.48 -33.60 -9.27
CA ARG A 134 2.52 -34.27 -8.38
C ARG A 134 2.94 -34.19 -6.91
N GLU A 135 4.25 -34.29 -6.63
CA GLU A 135 4.78 -34.23 -5.27
C GLU A 135 4.44 -32.90 -4.58
N VAL A 136 4.47 -31.78 -5.32
CA VAL A 136 4.08 -30.47 -4.79
C VAL A 136 2.59 -30.45 -4.45
N LEU A 137 1.73 -30.92 -5.34
CA LEU A 137 0.29 -31.03 -5.09
C LEU A 137 -0.02 -31.95 -3.90
N GLU A 138 0.67 -33.09 -3.79
CA GLU A 138 0.58 -34.00 -2.64
C GLU A 138 1.00 -33.32 -1.34
N THR A 139 2.06 -32.52 -1.37
CA THR A 139 2.52 -31.76 -0.20
C THR A 139 1.46 -30.74 0.23
N ILE A 140 0.88 -30.00 -0.73
CA ILE A 140 -0.21 -29.05 -0.46
C ILE A 140 -1.43 -29.78 0.13
N ARG A 141 -1.80 -30.96 -0.39
CA ARG A 141 -2.91 -31.78 0.14
C ARG A 141 -2.68 -32.24 1.58
N ARG A 142 -1.45 -32.69 1.90
CA ARG A 142 -1.13 -33.27 3.22
C ARG A 142 -0.98 -32.21 4.32
N GLU A 143 -0.56 -31.00 3.97
CA GLU A 143 -0.43 -29.90 4.92
C GLU A 143 -1.76 -29.16 5.09
N THR A 144 -2.44 -29.37 6.22
CA THR A 144 -3.77 -28.78 6.49
C THR A 144 -3.83 -27.27 6.27
N LEU A 145 -2.78 -26.53 6.61
CA LEU A 145 -2.73 -25.08 6.43
C LEU A 145 -2.57 -24.67 4.96
N LEU A 146 -1.88 -25.46 4.14
CA LEU A 146 -1.75 -25.20 2.71
C LEU A 146 -3.01 -25.61 1.96
N PHE A 147 -3.61 -26.74 2.32
CA PHE A 147 -4.83 -27.24 1.68
C PHE A 147 -6.04 -26.31 1.87
N ASN A 148 -6.08 -25.63 3.01
CA ASN A 148 -7.15 -24.69 3.36
C ASN A 148 -6.77 -23.22 3.14
N LEU A 149 -5.77 -22.95 2.30
CA LEU A 149 -5.44 -21.57 1.90
C LEU A 149 -6.67 -20.91 1.28
N LYS A 150 -6.98 -19.70 1.75
CA LYS A 150 -8.03 -18.86 1.16
C LYS A 150 -7.53 -18.26 -0.16
N GLY A 151 -7.82 -18.97 -1.23
CA GLY A 151 -7.41 -18.59 -2.56
C GLY A 151 -7.95 -19.53 -3.62
N LYS A 152 -7.43 -19.33 -4.82
CA LYS A 152 -7.87 -19.95 -6.05
C LYS A 152 -6.71 -20.60 -6.75
N ILE A 153 -6.88 -21.84 -7.19
CA ILE A 153 -5.91 -22.57 -7.99
C ILE A 153 -6.36 -22.59 -9.45
N SER A 154 -5.40 -22.43 -10.35
CA SER A 154 -5.60 -22.54 -11.79
C SER A 154 -4.42 -23.25 -12.43
N GLY A 155 -4.67 -24.02 -13.49
CA GLY A 155 -3.64 -24.75 -14.23
C GLY A 155 -4.22 -25.92 -15.00
N LYS A 156 -3.38 -26.57 -15.81
CA LYS A 156 -3.79 -27.71 -16.62
C LYS A 156 -2.95 -28.93 -16.33
N ILE A 157 -3.61 -30.07 -16.19
CA ILE A 157 -2.94 -31.35 -16.00
C ILE A 157 -3.40 -32.34 -17.06
N TYR A 158 -2.44 -33.10 -17.55
CA TYR A 158 -2.66 -34.04 -18.63
C TYR A 158 -2.25 -35.42 -18.12
N CYS A 159 -3.08 -36.41 -18.43
CA CYS A 159 -2.86 -37.78 -18.03
C CYS A 159 -3.10 -38.70 -19.22
N ARG A 160 -2.17 -39.61 -19.48
CA ARG A 160 -2.34 -40.64 -20.50
C ARG A 160 -2.98 -41.87 -19.89
N VAL A 161 -4.07 -42.35 -20.47
CA VAL A 161 -4.77 -43.57 -20.05
C VAL A 161 -4.81 -44.50 -21.26
N ASP A 162 -4.05 -45.58 -21.23
CA ASP A 162 -3.81 -46.49 -22.35
C ASP A 162 -3.43 -45.74 -23.65
N GLU A 163 -4.26 -45.86 -24.70
CA GLU A 163 -4.10 -45.17 -25.99
C GLU A 163 -4.71 -43.75 -26.00
N GLY A 164 -5.42 -43.37 -24.94
CA GLY A 164 -6.12 -42.09 -24.81
C GLY A 164 -5.38 -41.05 -23.97
N ARG A 165 -5.88 -39.81 -24.04
CA ARG A 165 -5.41 -38.67 -23.23
C ARG A 165 -6.60 -38.01 -22.54
N LEU A 166 -6.48 -37.83 -21.23
CA LEU A 166 -7.36 -37.00 -20.42
C LEU A 166 -6.65 -35.67 -20.10
N THR A 167 -7.41 -34.59 -20.10
CA THR A 167 -6.94 -33.26 -19.71
C THR A 167 -7.94 -32.68 -18.74
N LEU A 168 -7.45 -32.16 -17.60
CA LEU A 168 -8.24 -31.36 -16.67
C LEU A 168 -7.71 -29.93 -16.73
N ASP A 169 -8.61 -29.01 -17.04
CA ASP A 169 -8.39 -27.58 -16.95
C ASP A 169 -9.06 -27.09 -15.67
N VAL A 170 -8.25 -26.57 -14.74
CA VAL A 170 -8.72 -26.01 -13.48
C VAL A 170 -8.66 -24.49 -13.62
N ASP A 171 -9.81 -23.83 -13.52
CA ASP A 171 -9.90 -22.37 -13.59
C ASP A 171 -10.60 -21.83 -12.34
N ASP A 172 -10.02 -20.78 -11.77
CA ASP A 172 -10.47 -20.07 -10.56
C ASP A 172 -11.16 -20.93 -9.47
N THR A 173 -10.61 -22.11 -9.19
CA THR A 173 -11.25 -23.11 -8.31
C THR A 173 -10.68 -22.99 -6.89
N PRO A 174 -11.45 -23.21 -5.81
CA PRO A 174 -10.89 -23.27 -4.46
C PRO A 174 -9.70 -24.23 -4.38
N VAL A 175 -8.64 -23.85 -3.66
CA VAL A 175 -7.37 -24.62 -3.59
C VAL A 175 -7.62 -26.09 -3.27
N SER A 176 -8.43 -26.38 -2.25
CA SER A 176 -8.74 -27.75 -1.83
C SER A 176 -9.35 -28.60 -2.95
N VAL A 177 -10.34 -28.05 -3.65
CA VAL A 177 -11.06 -28.72 -4.74
C VAL A 177 -10.13 -28.94 -5.95
N GLY A 178 -9.41 -27.90 -6.38
CA GLY A 178 -8.55 -28.02 -7.55
C GLY A 178 -7.34 -28.92 -7.33
N VAL A 179 -6.73 -28.89 -6.13
CA VAL A 179 -5.65 -29.82 -5.75
C VAL A 179 -6.16 -31.26 -5.73
N GLN A 180 -7.32 -31.50 -5.14
CA GLN A 180 -7.90 -32.85 -5.08
C GLN A 180 -8.24 -33.38 -6.48
N ALA A 181 -8.93 -32.60 -7.31
CA ALA A 181 -9.29 -32.98 -8.67
C ALA A 181 -8.06 -33.28 -9.54
N ALA A 182 -7.02 -32.44 -9.43
CA ALA A 182 -5.76 -32.67 -10.15
C ALA A 182 -5.07 -33.96 -9.70
N LEU A 183 -5.03 -34.24 -8.39
CA LEU A 183 -4.43 -35.46 -7.86
C LEU A 183 -5.20 -36.71 -8.26
N GLU A 184 -6.53 -36.70 -8.16
CA GLU A 184 -7.40 -37.80 -8.58
C GLU A 184 -7.15 -38.15 -10.05
N LEU A 185 -7.11 -37.17 -10.96
CA LEU A 185 -6.83 -37.43 -12.37
C LEU A 185 -5.45 -38.09 -12.57
N THR A 186 -4.42 -37.68 -11.81
CA THR A 186 -3.09 -38.30 -11.91
C THR A 186 -2.99 -39.72 -11.36
N GLU A 187 -3.97 -40.16 -10.56
CA GLU A 187 -4.03 -41.54 -10.07
C GLU A 187 -4.54 -42.49 -11.16
N TYR A 188 -5.29 -42.01 -12.13
CA TYR A 188 -5.88 -42.83 -13.20
C TYR A 188 -4.95 -43.17 -14.37
N GLY A 189 -3.90 -42.39 -14.66
CA GLY A 189 -3.09 -42.60 -15.86
C GLY A 189 -1.67 -43.13 -15.67
N LEU A 190 -1.14 -43.67 -16.77
CA LEU A 190 0.13 -44.38 -16.89
C LEU A 190 1.33 -43.40 -16.98
N GLU A 191 1.16 -42.26 -17.65
CA GLU A 191 2.16 -41.18 -17.68
C GLU A 191 1.71 -39.98 -16.84
N ARG A 192 2.58 -39.58 -15.91
CA ARG A 192 2.34 -38.54 -14.92
C ARG A 192 3.17 -37.31 -15.24
N LYS A 193 2.72 -36.46 -16.17
CA LYS A 193 3.39 -35.19 -16.47
C LYS A 193 2.41 -34.05 -16.28
N ILE A 194 2.82 -33.03 -15.51
CA ILE A 194 2.15 -31.74 -15.43
C ILE A 194 2.89 -30.84 -16.44
N PRO A 195 2.37 -30.62 -17.64
CA PRO A 195 3.05 -29.88 -18.70
C PRO A 195 2.89 -28.37 -18.56
N GLU A 196 1.83 -27.92 -17.87
CA GLU A 196 1.51 -26.53 -17.63
C GLU A 196 1.40 -26.30 -16.13
N GLU A 197 2.18 -25.36 -15.63
CA GLU A 197 2.36 -25.16 -14.20
C GLU A 197 1.07 -24.64 -13.56
N PHE A 198 0.65 -25.24 -12.45
CA PHE A 198 -0.40 -24.67 -11.63
C PHE A 198 0.11 -23.40 -10.93
N LYS A 199 -0.83 -22.49 -10.69
CA LYS A 199 -0.66 -21.33 -9.81
C LYS A 199 -1.77 -21.30 -8.78
N ILE A 200 -1.43 -20.83 -7.58
CA ILE A 200 -2.37 -20.50 -6.52
C ILE A 200 -2.30 -19.01 -6.30
N SER A 201 -3.41 -18.31 -6.47
CA SER A 201 -3.56 -16.88 -6.15
C SER A 201 -4.33 -16.75 -4.83
N LEU A 202 -3.83 -15.92 -3.92
CA LEU A 202 -4.32 -15.81 -2.54
C LEU A 202 -4.91 -14.41 -2.32
N GLU A 203 -5.95 -14.33 -1.48
CA GLU A 203 -6.67 -13.06 -1.26
C GLU A 203 -5.99 -12.20 -0.19
N ASP A 204 -5.80 -12.73 1.01
CA ASP A 204 -5.18 -12.02 2.13
C ASP A 204 -4.50 -12.99 3.09
N GLN A 205 -3.42 -13.61 2.63
CA GLN A 205 -2.66 -14.57 3.44
C GLN A 205 -1.34 -13.95 3.88
N ARG A 206 -1.14 -13.82 5.20
CA ARG A 206 0.17 -13.45 5.76
C ARG A 206 0.99 -14.69 6.11
N VAL A 207 2.31 -14.59 5.94
CA VAL A 207 3.28 -15.58 6.38
C VAL A 207 3.42 -15.49 7.90
N THR A 208 2.73 -16.38 8.60
CA THR A 208 2.84 -16.55 10.07
C THR A 208 3.85 -17.66 10.41
N GLU A 209 4.28 -17.76 11.66
CA GLU A 209 5.15 -18.86 12.10
C GLU A 209 4.53 -20.24 11.83
N ALA A 210 3.22 -20.37 12.03
CA ALA A 210 2.48 -21.60 11.77
C ALA A 210 2.46 -21.95 10.27
N LEU A 211 2.32 -20.95 9.39
CA LEU A 211 2.28 -21.17 7.94
C LEU A 211 3.68 -21.32 7.33
N LEU A 212 4.71 -20.74 7.95
CA LEU A 212 6.09 -20.80 7.49
C LEU A 212 6.60 -22.25 7.38
N THR A 213 6.30 -23.09 8.37
CA THR A 213 6.76 -24.48 8.38
C THR A 213 6.21 -25.27 7.18
N PRO A 214 4.89 -25.29 6.92
CA PRO A 214 4.34 -25.88 5.69
C PRO A 214 4.90 -25.26 4.40
N LEU A 215 4.98 -23.92 4.30
CA LEU A 215 5.51 -23.26 3.11
C LEU A 215 6.95 -23.67 2.82
N SER A 216 7.78 -23.80 3.85
CA SER A 216 9.19 -24.19 3.70
C SER A 216 9.37 -25.58 3.07
N LYS A 217 8.38 -26.48 3.17
CA LYS A 217 8.39 -27.80 2.50
C LYS A 217 8.28 -27.70 0.98
N LEU A 218 7.84 -26.56 0.45
CA LEU A 218 7.76 -26.26 -0.98
C LEU A 218 9.00 -25.50 -1.49
N ASN A 219 9.95 -25.13 -0.62
CA ASN A 219 11.16 -24.39 -1.03
C ASN A 219 11.92 -25.14 -2.13
N GLY A 220 12.38 -24.40 -3.14
CA GLY A 220 13.07 -24.92 -4.31
C GLY A 220 12.18 -25.67 -5.32
N LYS A 221 10.90 -25.90 -5.00
CA LYS A 221 9.94 -26.60 -5.88
C LYS A 221 8.92 -25.68 -6.54
N VAL A 222 8.70 -24.49 -5.96
CA VAL A 222 7.72 -23.49 -6.42
C VAL A 222 8.35 -22.08 -6.38
N THR A 223 7.66 -21.10 -6.97
CA THR A 223 7.99 -19.68 -6.81
C THR A 223 6.92 -19.01 -5.95
N PHE A 224 7.32 -18.43 -4.83
CA PHE A 224 6.47 -17.62 -3.97
C PHE A 224 6.53 -16.16 -4.40
N VAL A 225 5.36 -15.53 -4.51
CA VAL A 225 5.24 -14.10 -4.73
C VAL A 225 4.76 -13.48 -3.44
N LEU A 226 5.63 -12.69 -2.81
CA LEU A 226 5.42 -12.06 -1.51
C LEU A 226 5.33 -10.55 -1.68
N GLU A 227 4.58 -9.91 -0.79
CA GLU A 227 4.49 -8.47 -0.64
C GLU A 227 4.95 -8.11 0.78
N GLY A 228 6.03 -7.33 0.86
CA GLY A 228 6.60 -6.85 2.11
C GLY A 228 6.66 -5.32 2.15
N GLU A 229 6.67 -4.78 3.36
CA GLU A 229 7.05 -3.38 3.61
C GLU A 229 8.58 -3.33 3.68
N GLU A 230 9.19 -2.33 3.01
CA GLU A 230 10.64 -2.07 3.10
C GLU A 230 11.00 -1.37 4.42
#